data_AF-A0A7L3JFI2-F1
#
_entry.id   AF-A0A7L3JFI2-F1
#
_cell.length_a   1.000
_cell.length_b   1.000
_cell.length_c   1.000
_cell.angle_alpha   90.00
_cell.angle_beta   90.00
_cell.angle_gamma   90.00
#
_symmetry.space_group_name_H-M   'P 1'
#
loop_
_entity.id
_entity.type
_entity.pdbx_description
1 polymer ?
#
loop_
_entity_poly.entity_id
_entity_poly.type
_entity_poly.pdbx_seq_one_letter_code
_entity_poly.pdbx_strand_id
1 'polypeptide(L)'
;VDRGKQSLETICLLLAYKIKYPENFFLLRGNHECASINRIYGFYDECKRRFNIKLWKTFTDCFNCLPIAAIVDEKIFCCHGG
;
A
#
# COMPACT_ATOMS: atom_id res chain seq x y z
N VAL A 1 -3.35 3.03 -3.29
CA VAL A 1 -3.91 2.24 -4.45
C VAL A 1 -5.30 2.77 -4.82
N ASP A 2 -6.07 2.06 -5.66
CA ASP A 2 -7.47 2.30 -6.04
C ASP A 2 -7.74 3.22 -7.24
N ARG A 3 -8.01 4.51 -7.02
CA ARG A 3 -8.66 5.42 -8.00
C ARG A 3 -7.89 5.64 -9.32
N GLY A 4 -6.66 5.15 -9.41
CA GLY A 4 -5.81 5.21 -10.61
C GLY A 4 -5.76 3.87 -11.36
N LYS A 5 -5.50 3.95 -12.67
CA LYS A 5 -5.47 2.77 -13.57
C LYS A 5 -4.21 1.89 -13.44
N GLN A 6 -3.20 2.36 -12.72
CA GLN A 6 -1.87 1.73 -12.61
C GLN A 6 -1.51 1.46 -11.14
N SER A 7 -2.49 1.00 -10.34
CA SER A 7 -2.26 0.79 -8.92
C SER A 7 -1.31 -0.36 -8.66
N LEU A 8 -1.35 -1.41 -9.49
CA LEU A 8 -0.41 -2.54 -9.42
C LEU A 8 1.02 -2.12 -9.69
N GLU A 9 1.27 -1.37 -10.75
CA GLU A 9 2.61 -0.86 -11.09
C GLU A 9 3.14 0.04 -9.97
N THR A 10 2.29 0.94 -9.47
CA THR A 10 2.66 1.87 -8.41
C THR A 10 3.08 1.12 -7.14
N ILE A 11 2.25 0.18 -6.65
CA ILE A 11 2.58 -0.51 -5.40
C ILE A 11 3.78 -1.45 -5.56
N CYS A 12 3.92 -2.13 -6.70
CA CYS A 12 5.09 -2.97 -6.97
C CYS A 12 6.39 -2.16 -6.98
N LEU A 13 6.39 -0.97 -7.59
CA LEU A 13 7.56 -0.10 -7.61
C LEU A 13 7.93 0.36 -6.18
N LEU A 14 6.95 0.81 -5.40
CA LEU A 14 7.18 1.24 -4.02
C LEU A 14 7.70 0.12 -3.13
N LEU A 15 7.16 -1.10 -3.26
CA LEU A 15 7.66 -2.28 -2.54
C LEU A 15 9.07 -2.66 -3.00
N ALA A 16 9.39 -2.56 -4.30
CA ALA A 16 10.74 -2.78 -4.80
C ALA A 16 11.74 -1.78 -4.20
N TYR A 17 11.35 -0.50 -4.06
CA TYR A 17 12.17 0.48 -3.36
C TYR A 17 12.30 0.21 -1.87
N LYS A 18 11.23 -0.28 -1.21
CA LYS A 18 11.33 -0.71 0.19
C LYS A 18 12.33 -1.86 0.38
N ILE A 19 12.38 -2.81 -0.55
CA ILE A 19 13.35 -3.91 -0.53
C ILE A 19 14.77 -3.39 -0.82
N LYS A 20 14.92 -2.51 -1.81
CA LYS A 20 16.23 -1.98 -2.22
C LYS A 20 16.85 -1.03 -1.18
N TYR A 21 16.02 -0.26 -0.49
CA TYR A 21 16.43 0.79 0.44
C TYR A 21 15.70 0.66 1.79
N PRO A 22 15.91 -0.44 2.54
CA PRO A 22 15.14 -0.75 3.74
C PRO A 22 15.24 0.33 4.83
N GLU A 23 16.39 1.00 4.94
CA GLU A 23 16.69 2.02 5.96
C GLU A 23 16.42 3.46 5.49
N ASN A 24 16.07 3.67 4.22
CA ASN A 24 15.89 5.02 3.66
C ASN A 24 14.52 5.23 3.01
N PHE A 25 13.79 4.15 2.71
CA PHE A 25 12.48 4.20 2.09
C PHE A 25 11.43 3.64 3.05
N PHE A 26 10.48 4.49 3.43
CA PHE A 26 9.44 4.15 4.40
C PHE A 26 8.07 4.32 3.77
N LEU A 27 7.20 3.35 4.03
CA LEU A 27 5.81 3.35 3.58
C LEU A 27 4.92 3.30 4.81
N LEU A 28 3.98 4.25 4.90
CA LEU A 28 2.93 4.22 5.90
C LEU A 28 1.63 3.70 5.30
N ARG A 29 0.79 3.12 6.14
CA ARG A 29 -0.52 2.61 5.75
C ARG A 29 -1.50 3.77 5.58
N GLY A 30 -2.10 3.88 4.39
CA GLY A 30 -3.24 4.75 4.15
C GLY A 30 -4.58 4.04 4.35
N ASN A 31 -5.67 4.79 4.28
CA ASN A 31 -7.03 4.24 4.41
C ASN A 31 -7.40 3.31 3.23
N HIS A 32 -6.82 3.54 2.06
CA HIS A 32 -7.01 2.73 0.85
C HIS A 32 -6.19 1.43 0.86
N GLU A 33 -5.21 1.28 1.75
CA GLU A 33 -4.44 0.05 1.95
C GLU A 33 -5.15 -0.88 2.95
N CYS A 34 -6.47 -1.06 2.73
CA CYS A 34 -7.35 -1.93 3.52
C CYS A 34 -8.32 -2.68 2.60
N ALA A 35 -8.60 -3.94 2.94
CA ALA A 35 -9.44 -4.83 2.14
C ALA A 35 -10.85 -4.31 1.89
N SER A 36 -11.45 -3.60 2.85
CA SER A 36 -12.82 -3.08 2.70
C SER A 36 -12.90 -1.96 1.66
N ILE A 37 -11.94 -1.03 1.69
CA ILE A 37 -11.89 0.12 0.81
C ILE A 37 -11.47 -0.33 -0.60
N ASN A 38 -10.37 -1.07 -0.70
CA ASN A 38 -9.80 -1.39 -2.01
C ASN A 38 -10.61 -2.42 -2.82
N ARG A 39 -11.57 -3.08 -2.16
CA ARG A 39 -12.60 -3.91 -2.80
C ARG A 39 -13.66 -3.08 -3.55
N ILE A 40 -13.91 -1.86 -3.11
CA ILE A 40 -14.95 -0.98 -3.67
C ILE A 40 -14.35 -0.03 -4.71
N TYR A 41 -13.11 0.44 -4.48
CA TYR A 41 -12.55 1.57 -5.23
C TYR A 41 -11.54 1.21 -6.33
N GLY A 42 -11.36 -0.08 -6.61
CA GLY A 42 -10.82 -0.53 -7.90
C GLY A 42 -9.61 -1.45 -7.84
N PHE A 43 -8.81 -1.46 -6.77
CA PHE A 43 -7.60 -2.29 -6.74
C PHE A 43 -7.91 -3.80 -6.74
N TYR A 44 -8.99 -4.22 -6.08
CA TYR A 44 -9.48 -5.59 -6.15
C TYR A 44 -9.81 -6.00 -7.59
N ASP A 45 -10.58 -5.18 -8.30
CA ASP A 45 -10.97 -5.46 -9.68
C ASP A 45 -9.77 -5.41 -10.63
N GLU A 46 -8.80 -4.51 -10.38
CA GLU A 46 -7.56 -4.47 -11.14
C GLU A 46 -6.76 -5.79 -10.98
N CYS A 47 -6.55 -6.25 -9.75
CA CYS A 47 -5.89 -7.52 -9.45
C CYS A 47 -6.63 -8.70 -10.08
N LYS A 48 -7.96 -8.75 -9.92
CA LYS A 48 -8.81 -9.83 -10.44
C LYS A 48 -8.78 -9.89 -11.96
N ARG A 49 -8.86 -8.74 -12.63
CA ARG A 49 -8.93 -8.64 -14.10
C ARG A 49 -7.59 -8.96 -14.76
N ARG A 50 -6.48 -8.50 -14.19
CA ARG A 50 -5.15 -8.62 -14.79
C ARG A 50 -4.40 -9.88 -14.35
N PHE A 51 -4.74 -10.41 -13.17
CA PHE A 51 -4.07 -11.55 -12.55
C PHE A 51 -5.10 -12.48 -11.89
N ASN A 52 -5.18 -12.50 -10.56
CA ASN A 52 -6.10 -13.35 -9.82
C ASN A 52 -6.41 -12.78 -8.42
N ILE A 53 -7.45 -13.32 -7.80
CA ILE A 53 -7.90 -12.90 -6.46
C ILE A 53 -6.86 -13.25 -5.37
N LYS A 54 -6.04 -14.30 -5.58
CA LYS A 54 -4.99 -14.67 -4.63
C LYS A 54 -3.93 -13.57 -4.52
N LEU A 55 -3.56 -12.92 -5.63
CA LEU A 55 -2.64 -11.78 -5.63
C LEU A 55 -3.16 -10.62 -4.78
N TRP A 56 -4.46 -10.28 -4.91
CA TRP A 56 -5.08 -9.26 -4.07
C TRP A 56 -5.02 -9.60 -2.58
N LYS A 57 -5.21 -10.87 -2.21
CA LYS A 57 -5.06 -11.32 -0.81
C LYS A 57 -3.62 -11.13 -0.32
N THR A 58 -2.62 -11.48 -1.14
CA THR A 58 -1.21 -11.24 -0.81
C THR A 58 -0.89 -9.76 -0.59
N PHE A 59 -1.43 -8.86 -1.42
CA PHE A 59 -1.29 -7.42 -1.17
C PHE A 59 -2.00 -6.98 0.11
N THR A 60 -3.18 -7.53 0.41
CA THR A 60 -3.89 -7.25 1.66
C THR A 60 -3.06 -7.65 2.88
N ASP A 61 -2.45 -8.83 2.85
CA ASP A 61 -1.57 -9.29 3.93
C ASP A 61 -0.34 -8.37 4.08
N CYS A 62 0.26 -7.95 2.95
CA CYS A 62 1.34 -6.98 2.95
C CYS A 62 0.92 -5.62 3.52
N PHE A 63 -0.25 -5.10 3.15
CA PHE A 63 -0.78 -3.84 3.67
C PHE A 63 -1.05 -3.89 5.18
N ASN A 64 -1.40 -5.05 5.72
CA ASN A 64 -1.57 -5.23 7.16
C ASN A 64 -0.25 -5.11 7.95
N CYS A 65 0.89 -5.26 7.29
CA CYS A 65 2.21 -5.07 7.89
C CYS A 65 2.73 -3.63 7.81
N LEU A 66 2.05 -2.73 7.10
CA LEU A 66 2.50 -1.34 6.97
C LEU A 66 2.32 -0.56 8.28
N PRO A 67 3.34 0.18 8.75
CA PRO A 67 3.21 1.06 9.91
C PRO A 67 2.11 2.11 9.74
N ILE A 68 1.41 2.43 10.82
CA ILE A 68 0.32 3.42 10.79
C ILE A 68 0.82 4.87 10.94
N ALA A 69 2.01 5.06 11.50
CA ALA A 69 2.61 6.37 11.74
C ALA A 69 4.14 6.27 11.80
N ALA A 70 4.80 7.42 11.69
CA ALA A 70 6.23 7.59 11.94
C ALA A 70 6.49 8.90 12.69
N ILE A 71 7.64 8.99 13.35
CA ILE A 71 8.18 10.23 13.89
C ILE A 71 9.50 10.50 13.18
N VAL A 72 9.62 11.67 12.56
CA VAL A 72 10.84 12.11 11.88
C VAL A 72 11.61 13.07 12.79
N ASP A 73 12.91 12.77 12.97
CA ASP A 73 13.83 13.56 13.79
C ASP A 73 13.30 13.85 15.21
N GLU A 74 12.56 12.88 15.78
CA GLU A 74 11.93 12.97 17.11
C GLU A 74 10.96 14.16 17.29
N LYS A 75 10.56 14.82 16.19
CA LYS A 75 9.84 16.09 16.22
C LYS A 75 8.57 16.06 15.39
N ILE A 76 8.61 15.46 14.20
CA ILE A 76 7.53 15.56 13.22
C ILE A 76 6.75 14.25 13.23
N PHE A 77 5.50 14.31 13.69
CA PHE A 77 4.58 13.19 13.57
C PHE A 77 4.00 13.11 12.15
N CYS A 78 4.08 11.93 11.54
CA CYS A 78 3.53 11.65 10.22
C CYS A 78 2.50 10.52 10.31
N CYS A 79 1.29 10.78 9.86
CA CYS A 79 0.24 9.78 9.65
C CYS A 79 -0.52 10.09 8.36
N HIS A 80 -1.34 9.16 7.90
CA HIS A 80 -2.09 9.36 6.65
C HIS A 80 -3.25 10.35 6.79
N GLY A 81 -3.99 10.28 7.90
CA GLY A 81 -5.16 11.12 8.14
C GLY A 81 -4.81 12.30 9.04
N GLY A 82 -4.99 12.08 10.34
CA GLY A 82 -4.75 13.04 11.42
C GLY A 82 -5.01 12.35 12.75
#